data_AF-A0A536JYQ0-F1
#
_entry.id   AF-A0A536JYQ0-F1
#
_cell.length_a   1.000
_cell.length_b   1.000
_cell.length_c   1.000
_cell.angle_alpha   90.00
_cell.angle_beta   90.00
_cell.angle_gamma   90.00
#
_symmetry.space_group_name_H-M   'P 1'
#
loop_
_entity.id
_entity.type
_entity.pdbx_description
1 polymer ?
#
loop_
_entity_poly.entity_id
_entity_poly.type
_entity_poly.pdbx_seq_one_letter_code
_entity_poly.pdbx_strand_id
1 'polypeptide(L)'
;MGEDGRTFLRGIGSETYGLKEFRAKQRSVPRVRRAGTVTDDASVGHSGDSDEGQSRTWWMLGPGDEPFLTQTLQVHFVELKPGGTNHGHGHQNEAHFY
;
A
#
# COMPACT_ATOMS: atom_id res chain seq x y z
N MET A 1 -35.18 14.99 8.12
CA MET A 1 -34.41 14.61 9.33
C MET A 1 -35.20 13.52 10.04
N GLY A 2 -34.55 12.50 10.61
CA GLY A 2 -35.26 11.47 11.39
C GLY A 2 -35.85 12.07 12.67
N GLU A 3 -36.92 11.47 13.20
CA GLU A 3 -37.67 11.98 14.36
C GLU A 3 -36.81 12.20 15.62
N ASP A 4 -35.68 11.51 15.75
CA ASP A 4 -34.74 11.64 16.89
C ASP A 4 -33.52 12.54 16.60
N GLY A 5 -33.53 13.37 15.56
CA GLY A 5 -32.40 14.25 15.21
C GLY A 5 -31.16 13.54 14.65
N ARG A 6 -31.24 12.22 14.44
CA ARG A 6 -30.15 11.42 13.86
C ARG A 6 -30.00 11.72 12.37
N THR A 7 -28.78 12.04 11.96
CA THR A 7 -28.40 12.24 10.56
C THR A 7 -27.78 10.96 10.03
N PHE A 8 -28.36 10.40 8.97
CA PHE A 8 -27.87 9.19 8.32
C PHE A 8 -27.33 9.54 6.95
N LEU A 9 -26.12 9.07 6.65
CA LEU A 9 -25.55 9.14 5.32
C LEU A 9 -26.35 8.24 4.38
N ARG A 10 -27.01 8.83 3.37
CA ARG A 10 -27.79 8.08 2.37
C ARG A 10 -26.95 7.62 1.18
N GLY A 11 -25.80 8.24 0.96
CA GLY A 11 -24.87 7.87 -0.09
C GLY A 11 -23.70 8.83 -0.16
N ILE A 12 -22.56 8.33 -0.63
CA ILE A 12 -21.42 9.13 -1.09
C ILE A 12 -21.30 8.89 -2.58
N GLY A 13 -21.29 9.96 -3.35
CA GLY A 13 -20.95 9.96 -4.76
C GLY A 13 -19.72 10.82 -5.00
N SER A 14 -19.02 10.55 -6.10
CA SER A 14 -18.00 11.46 -6.61
C SER A 14 -18.30 11.77 -8.06
N GLU A 15 -18.22 13.06 -8.41
CA GLU A 15 -18.36 13.52 -9.79
C GLU A 15 -17.05 13.39 -10.58
N THR A 16 -15.92 13.19 -9.88
CA THR A 16 -14.57 13.10 -10.47
C THR A 16 -13.99 11.68 -10.40
N TYR A 17 -14.65 10.77 -9.69
CA TYR A 17 -14.11 9.45 -9.37
C TYR A 17 -15.17 8.37 -9.64
N GLY A 18 -14.85 7.45 -10.55
CA GLY A 18 -15.69 6.31 -10.91
C GLY A 18 -14.87 5.02 -11.03
N LEU A 19 -15.50 3.89 -10.67
CA LEU A 19 -14.85 2.57 -10.69
C LEU A 19 -14.42 2.15 -12.09
N LYS A 20 -15.13 2.62 -13.13
CA LYS A 20 -14.82 2.31 -14.53
C LYS A 20 -13.54 3.02 -14.96
N GLU A 21 -13.44 4.31 -14.69
CA GLU A 21 -12.30 5.17 -14.97
C GLU A 21 -11.06 4.68 -14.22
N PHE A 22 -11.24 4.31 -12.94
CA PHE A 22 -10.18 3.74 -12.11
C PHE A 22 -9.65 2.41 -12.67
N ARG A 23 -10.55 1.49 -13.05
CA ARG A 23 -10.17 0.24 -13.70
C ARG A 23 -9.47 0.49 -15.03
N ALA A 24 -9.88 1.51 -15.78
CA ALA A 24 -9.20 1.90 -17.02
C ALA A 24 -7.79 2.44 -16.74
N LYS A 25 -7.61 3.33 -15.76
CA LYS A 25 -6.30 3.84 -15.32
C LYS A 25 -5.39 2.69 -14.88
N GLN A 26 -5.87 1.79 -14.02
CA GLN A 26 -5.09 0.64 -13.57
C GLN A 26 -4.62 -0.26 -14.73
N ARG A 27 -5.49 -0.47 -15.73
CA ARG A 27 -5.19 -1.32 -16.90
C ARG A 27 -4.31 -0.65 -17.95
N SER A 28 -4.16 0.67 -17.93
CA SER A 28 -3.29 1.39 -18.87
C SER A 28 -1.82 1.40 -18.43
N VAL A 29 -1.54 1.10 -17.15
CA VAL A 29 -0.19 1.04 -16.61
C VAL A 29 0.52 -0.26 -17.01
N PRO A 30 1.86 -0.27 -17.19
CA PRO A 30 2.61 -1.50 -17.40
C PRO A 30 2.33 -2.56 -16.33
N ARG A 31 1.99 -3.77 -16.78
CA ARG A 31 1.67 -4.91 -15.90
C ARG A 31 2.91 -5.61 -15.33
N VAL A 32 4.08 -5.34 -15.90
CA VAL A 32 5.35 -5.92 -15.48
C VAL A 32 6.15 -4.85 -14.76
N ARG A 33 6.47 -5.10 -13.49
CA ARG A 33 7.46 -4.32 -12.75
C ARG A 33 8.81 -5.01 -12.82
N ARG A 34 9.85 -4.24 -13.18
CA ARG A 34 11.22 -4.76 -13.24
C ARG A 34 11.82 -4.78 -11.84
N ALA A 35 12.76 -5.71 -11.63
CA ALA A 35 13.60 -5.71 -10.45
C ALA A 35 14.28 -4.33 -10.27
N GLY A 36 14.34 -3.85 -9.03
CA GLY A 36 14.85 -2.51 -8.71
C GLY A 36 13.80 -1.39 -8.78
N THR A 37 12.54 -1.67 -9.14
CA THR A 37 11.46 -0.68 -8.96
C THR A 37 11.25 -0.45 -7.46
N VAL A 38 11.35 0.81 -7.04
CA VAL A 38 11.07 1.25 -5.67
C VAL A 38 9.99 2.33 -5.77
N THR A 39 8.83 2.11 -5.15
CA THR A 39 7.77 3.13 -5.00
C THR A 39 7.62 3.66 -3.59
N ASP A 40 8.48 3.16 -2.73
CA ASP A 40 8.59 3.57 -1.35
C ASP A 40 9.09 5.01 -1.22
N ASP A 41 8.38 5.84 -0.46
CA ASP A 41 8.88 7.16 -0.03
C ASP A 41 9.36 7.16 1.44
N ALA A 42 9.39 5.97 2.07
CA ALA A 42 9.73 5.69 3.46
C ALA A 42 8.91 6.45 4.51
N SER A 43 7.88 7.20 4.11
CA SER A 43 7.10 8.06 5.00
C SER A 43 5.90 7.35 5.63
N VAL A 44 5.45 6.22 5.06
CA VAL A 44 4.28 5.47 5.51
C VAL A 44 4.56 3.98 5.58
N GLY A 45 4.22 3.32 6.69
CA GLY A 45 4.26 1.85 6.80
C GLY A 45 5.61 1.23 7.17
N HIS A 46 6.58 2.03 7.63
CA HIS A 46 7.91 1.60 8.10
C HIS A 46 8.03 1.45 9.62
N SER A 47 6.92 1.34 10.34
CA SER A 47 6.88 1.38 11.81
C SER A 47 7.58 0.22 12.53
N GLY A 48 8.21 -0.72 11.80
CA GLY A 48 8.92 -1.86 12.37
C GLY A 48 10.31 -2.13 11.77
N ASP A 49 10.84 -1.23 10.94
CA ASP A 49 12.19 -1.42 10.39
C ASP A 49 13.23 -1.29 11.50
N SER A 50 14.22 -2.18 11.47
CA SER A 50 15.41 -2.04 12.32
C SER A 50 16.35 -0.99 11.72
N ASP A 51 17.39 -0.62 12.47
CA ASP A 51 18.44 0.26 11.97
C ASP A 51 18.95 -0.20 10.59
N GLU A 52 19.29 0.74 9.71
CA GLU A 52 19.76 0.43 8.34
C GLU A 52 20.94 -0.56 8.32
N GLY A 53 21.73 -0.64 9.40
CA GLY A 53 22.82 -1.60 9.57
C GLY A 53 22.38 -3.06 9.79
N GLN A 54 21.11 -3.30 10.13
CA GLN A 54 20.55 -4.60 10.49
C GLN A 54 19.63 -5.15 9.41
N SER A 55 18.76 -4.30 8.86
CA SER A 55 17.88 -4.68 7.76
C SER A 55 17.59 -3.50 6.83
N ARG A 56 17.08 -3.82 5.65
CA ARG A 56 16.62 -2.84 4.66
C ARG A 56 15.29 -3.30 4.08
N THR A 57 14.27 -2.45 4.16
CA THR A 57 12.96 -2.69 3.57
C THR A 57 12.74 -1.73 2.41
N TRP A 58 12.15 -2.20 1.31
CA TRP A 58 11.70 -1.31 0.23
C TRP A 58 10.50 -1.89 -0.50
N TRP A 59 9.61 -1.01 -0.94
CA TRP A 59 8.38 -1.41 -1.59
C TRP A 59 8.54 -1.49 -3.11
N MET A 60 8.15 -2.62 -3.68
CA MET A 60 8.07 -2.80 -5.12
C MET A 60 6.66 -2.51 -5.65
N LEU A 61 5.63 -2.53 -4.79
CA LEU A 61 4.25 -2.20 -5.12
C LEU A 61 3.53 -1.74 -3.85
N GLY A 62 2.97 -0.53 -3.88
CA GLY A 62 2.21 0.06 -2.78
C GLY A 62 0.73 0.32 -3.14
N PRO A 63 -0.18 0.28 -2.15
CA PRO A 63 -1.52 0.82 -2.32
C PRO A 63 -1.45 2.32 -2.64
N GLY A 64 -2.02 2.74 -3.76
CA GLY A 64 -2.03 4.17 -4.12
C GLY A 64 -0.74 4.69 -4.78
N ASP A 65 0.17 3.82 -5.22
CA ASP A 65 1.34 4.19 -6.04
C ASP A 65 0.96 5.14 -7.19
N GLU A 66 1.88 5.99 -7.64
CA GLU A 66 1.78 6.67 -8.93
C GLU A 66 2.89 6.15 -9.86
N PRO A 67 2.56 5.52 -11.01
CA PRO A 67 1.22 5.34 -11.55
C PRO A 67 0.34 4.34 -10.78
N PHE A 68 -0.95 4.66 -10.68
CA PHE A 68 -1.94 3.89 -9.90
C PHE A 68 -2.08 2.44 -10.38
N LEU A 69 -1.59 1.50 -9.57
CA LEU A 69 -1.59 0.07 -9.90
C LEU A 69 -2.47 -0.80 -9.01
N THR A 70 -2.65 -0.47 -7.74
CA THR A 70 -3.39 -1.32 -6.82
C THR A 70 -3.88 -0.55 -5.61
N GLN A 71 -4.95 -1.04 -5.02
CA GLN A 71 -5.46 -0.63 -3.70
C GLN A 71 -5.50 -1.80 -2.71
N THR A 72 -5.20 -3.02 -3.17
CA THR A 72 -5.51 -4.25 -2.43
C THR A 72 -4.31 -5.13 -2.18
N LEU A 73 -3.14 -4.80 -2.74
CA LEU A 73 -1.94 -5.59 -2.61
C LEU A 73 -0.75 -4.68 -2.34
N GLN A 74 0.05 -5.05 -1.36
CA GLN A 74 1.36 -4.46 -1.11
C GLN A 74 2.41 -5.55 -1.33
N VAL A 75 3.51 -5.20 -1.98
CA VAL A 75 4.67 -6.08 -2.14
C VAL A 75 5.91 -5.28 -1.77
N HIS A 76 6.64 -5.76 -0.78
CA HIS A 76 7.91 -5.20 -0.36
C HIS A 76 8.96 -6.31 -0.21
N PHE A 77 10.22 -5.92 -0.27
CA PHE A 77 11.33 -6.77 0.07
C PHE A 77 11.86 -6.37 1.44
N VAL A 78 12.31 -7.38 2.19
CA VAL A 78 13.12 -7.20 3.40
C VAL A 78 14.44 -7.93 3.17
N GLU A 79 15.53 -7.19 3.25
CA GLU A 79 16.89 -7.73 3.29
C GLU A 79 17.39 -7.71 4.73
N LEU A 80 17.77 -8.87 5.26
CA LEU A 80 18.47 -8.99 6.54
C LEU A 80 19.97 -9.03 6.27
N LYS A 81 20.72 -8.13 6.91
CA LYS A 81 22.19 -8.10 6.82
C LYS A 81 22.79 -9.23 7.68
N PRO A 82 24.06 -9.60 7.49
CA PRO A 82 24.69 -10.66 8.29
C PRO A 82 24.56 -10.41 9.80
N GLY A 83 23.94 -11.33 10.53
CA GLY A 83 23.67 -11.21 11.97
C GLY A 83 22.55 -10.22 12.33
N GLY A 84 21.86 -9.67 11.33
CA GLY A 84 20.83 -8.67 11.51
C GLY A 84 19.46 -9.20 11.84
N THR A 85 18.61 -8.30 12.30
CA THR A 85 17.22 -8.56 12.67
C THR A 85 16.28 -7.56 11.99
N ASN A 86 15.01 -7.92 11.92
CA ASN A 86 13.91 -7.00 11.68
C ASN A 86 12.93 -7.14 12.85
N HIS A 87 12.52 -6.02 13.46
CA HIS A 87 11.73 -6.04 14.70
C HIS A 87 10.23 -6.22 14.47
N GLY A 88 9.76 -6.14 13.22
CA GLY A 88 8.38 -6.41 12.85
C GLY A 88 7.35 -5.58 13.63
N HIS A 89 6.07 -5.82 13.35
CA HIS A 89 4.95 -5.28 14.14
C HIS A 89 3.69 -6.10 13.87
N GLY A 90 2.72 -6.03 14.77
CA GLY A 90 1.40 -6.62 14.55
C GLY A 90 0.55 -5.70 13.66
N HIS A 91 -0.11 -6.27 12.65
CA HIS A 91 -1.05 -5.54 11.80
C HIS A 91 -2.30 -6.39 11.50
N GLN A 92 -3.40 -5.71 11.15
CA GLN A 92 -4.67 -6.36 10.82
C GLN A 92 -4.67 -6.99 9.41
N ASN A 93 -3.82 -6.48 8.52
CA ASN A 93 -3.74 -6.98 7.15
C ASN A 93 -3.12 -8.39 7.14
N GLU A 94 -3.57 -9.25 6.23
CA GLU A 94 -2.93 -10.55 6.01
C GLU A 94 -1.56 -10.34 5.32
N ALA A 95 -0.57 -11.17 5.70
CA ALA A 95 0.75 -11.15 5.10
C ALA A 95 1.20 -12.57 4.71
N HIS A 96 1.94 -12.65 3.60
CA HIS A 96 2.54 -13.88 3.09
C HIS A 96 4.00 -13.60 2.71
N PHE A 97 4.89 -14.53 3.03
CA PHE A 97 6.32 -14.44 2.77
C PHE A 97 6.72 -15.53 1.78
N TYR A 98 7.46 -15.14 0.74
CA TYR A 98 8.04 -16.01 -0.28
C TYR A 98 9.56 -16.01 -0.18
#